data_AF-A0A955WT26-F1
#
_entry.id   AF-A0A955WT26-F1
#
_cell.length_a   1.000
_cell.length_b   1.000
_cell.length_c   1.000
_cell.angle_alpha   90.00
_cell.angle_beta   90.00
_cell.angle_gamma   90.00
#
_symmetry.space_group_name_H-M   'P 1'
#
loop_
_entity.id
_entity.type
_entity.pdbx_description
1 polymer ?
#
loop_
_entity_poly.entity_id
_entity_poly.type
_entity_poly.pdbx_seq_one_letter_code
_entity_poly.pdbx_strand_id
1 'polypeptide(L)'
;MMATRVMGTGLLALLSLAGCHEKTPSEPGEAAASAASAATSGPAAAVASGAIKAPASTAPSAPATAAGLQPGQVGPLPPSDRVFALSLDGQPRDHLLGTDGDALWAVEPTARGEGKLLWRVTGPGVVQKVVVGDLGKGRRLFVARGVGRGFLRAPLVLQSLDPLTGQAEELWRFAGERAECAHLSLDDVDGDGETELAFAYYASKYMVRTRHLDRDGQPLLGPEVRMATSRAYGDLNGDGKLDEAVGRVYGDAKGDPGDLKVDLGQGPVKVPTEDGVRAVMVAKLAGDAGPTLYFADGWVADYGKSAKAQLKRARWDGKGFAVEPLVRSPSEFTFFHLETAALGDAGTVVVAQGNKQVSAILPGPKAPWALKPLAQLEPVLNTALGRTGPGAWAVYTPAKPHTRAVPVTLP
;
A
#
# COMPACT_ATOMS: atom_id res chain seq x y z
N MET A 1 -49.60 -34.34 19.27
CA MET A 1 -49.96 -35.26 18.18
C MET A 1 -48.70 -35.56 17.38
N MET A 2 -48.40 -36.85 17.27
CA MET A 2 -47.51 -37.57 16.35
C MET A 2 -46.06 -37.11 16.13
N ALA A 3 -45.18 -37.94 16.68
CA ALA A 3 -43.80 -38.18 16.28
C ALA A 3 -43.73 -39.04 14.99
N THR A 4 -42.64 -38.94 14.23
CA THR A 4 -41.94 -40.15 13.72
C THR A 4 -40.48 -39.86 13.38
N ARG A 5 -39.59 -40.68 13.94
CA ARG A 5 -38.18 -40.92 13.63
C ARG A 5 -38.08 -41.87 12.43
N VAL A 6 -37.03 -41.75 11.60
CA VAL A 6 -36.37 -42.91 10.98
C VAL A 6 -34.84 -42.70 10.96
N MET A 7 -34.13 -43.70 11.48
CA MET A 7 -32.68 -43.90 11.42
C MET A 7 -32.27 -44.60 10.11
N GLY A 8 -31.02 -44.41 9.68
CA GLY A 8 -30.38 -45.25 8.67
C GLY A 8 -28.87 -45.35 8.90
N THR A 9 -28.46 -46.43 9.54
CA THR A 9 -27.08 -46.91 9.79
C THR A 9 -26.60 -47.84 8.67
N GLY A 10 -25.27 -47.88 8.44
CA GLY A 10 -24.55 -48.97 7.75
C GLY A 10 -23.57 -48.43 6.70
N LEU A 11 -22.37 -48.97 6.46
CA LEU A 11 -21.66 -50.11 7.02
C LEU A 11 -20.20 -50.03 6.53
N LEU A 12 -19.27 -50.50 7.36
CA LEU A 12 -17.85 -50.73 7.12
C LEU A 12 -17.59 -51.67 5.92
N ALA A 13 -16.51 -51.43 5.16
CA ALA A 13 -15.78 -52.48 4.43
C ALA A 13 -14.26 -52.24 4.51
N LEU A 14 -13.56 -53.28 4.94
CA LEU A 14 -12.11 -53.45 5.13
C LEU A 14 -11.69 -54.65 4.25
N LEU A 15 -10.37 -54.83 4.04
CA LEU A 15 -9.62 -55.84 3.24
C LEU A 15 -9.22 -55.41 1.81
N SER A 16 -8.03 -55.68 1.27
CA SER A 16 -6.69 -56.02 1.79
C SER A 16 -5.71 -56.24 0.60
N LEU A 17 -4.51 -55.66 0.71
CA LEU A 17 -3.17 -56.23 0.43
C LEU A 17 -2.67 -56.61 -0.99
N ALA A 18 -1.32 -56.52 -1.06
CA ALA A 18 -0.32 -56.84 -2.10
C ALA A 18 -0.04 -55.69 -3.11
N GLY A 19 1.19 -55.22 -3.34
CA GLY A 19 2.53 -55.66 -2.96
C GLY A 19 3.49 -55.42 -4.14
N CYS A 20 4.70 -54.92 -3.84
CA CYS A 20 5.98 -55.05 -4.56
C CYS A 20 6.70 -53.78 -5.07
N HIS A 21 7.94 -53.69 -4.57
CA HIS A 21 9.21 -53.14 -5.07
C HIS A 21 9.53 -51.63 -5.10
N GLU A 22 10.29 -51.25 -4.07
CA GLU A 22 11.70 -50.79 -4.11
C GLU A 22 12.17 -49.89 -5.26
N LYS A 23 12.52 -48.64 -4.90
CA LYS A 23 13.87 -48.09 -5.09
C LYS A 23 14.06 -46.82 -4.27
N THR A 24 14.85 -46.91 -3.21
CA THR A 24 15.40 -45.81 -2.43
C THR A 24 16.51 -45.11 -3.23
N PRO A 25 16.48 -43.77 -3.39
CA PRO A 25 17.68 -43.00 -3.66
C PRO A 25 18.36 -42.65 -2.34
N SER A 26 19.65 -42.96 -2.29
CA SER A 26 20.62 -42.64 -1.25
C SER A 26 20.67 -41.15 -0.90
N GLU A 27 20.59 -40.85 0.40
CA GLU A 27 21.00 -39.58 1.00
C GLU A 27 22.52 -39.38 0.83
N PRO A 28 22.99 -38.17 0.42
CA PRO A 28 24.37 -37.78 0.66
C PRO A 28 24.51 -37.23 2.09
N GLY A 29 25.39 -37.89 2.85
CA GLY A 29 25.66 -37.62 4.25
C GLY A 29 26.06 -36.18 4.56
N GLU A 30 25.40 -35.65 5.59
CA GLU A 30 25.68 -34.37 6.21
C GLU A 30 26.85 -34.55 7.20
N ALA A 31 28.06 -34.25 6.74
CA ALA A 31 29.24 -34.20 7.59
C ALA A 31 29.22 -32.89 8.40
N ALA A 32 29.03 -33.04 9.72
CA ALA A 32 29.19 -31.97 10.69
C ALA A 32 30.64 -31.45 10.69
N ALA A 33 30.86 -30.26 10.13
CA ALA A 33 32.10 -29.50 10.31
C ALA A 33 31.86 -28.38 11.32
N SER A 34 32.20 -28.68 12.58
CA SER A 34 32.46 -27.70 13.64
C SER A 34 33.70 -26.88 13.25
N ALA A 35 33.51 -25.60 12.96
CA ALA A 35 34.59 -24.62 12.84
C ALA A 35 34.46 -23.59 13.96
N ALA A 36 35.16 -23.86 15.07
CA ALA A 36 35.45 -22.88 16.09
C ALA A 36 36.35 -21.79 15.49
N SER A 37 35.81 -20.59 15.34
CA SER A 37 36.58 -19.38 14.98
C SER A 37 37.29 -18.87 16.24
N ALA A 38 38.55 -19.26 16.41
CA ALA A 38 39.47 -18.65 17.35
C ALA A 38 39.79 -17.21 16.91
N ALA A 39 39.37 -16.23 17.72
CA ALA A 39 39.74 -14.83 17.56
C ALA A 39 41.18 -14.62 18.03
N THR A 40 42.12 -14.57 17.10
CA THR A 40 43.46 -14.00 17.32
C THR A 40 43.39 -12.47 17.30
N SER A 41 43.56 -11.85 18.46
CA SER A 41 43.79 -10.42 18.61
C SER A 41 45.23 -10.05 18.22
N GLY A 42 45.40 -9.57 16.99
CA GLY A 42 46.62 -8.86 16.55
C GLY A 42 46.53 -7.35 16.87
N PRO A 43 47.67 -6.68 17.13
CA PRO A 43 47.68 -5.29 17.59
C PRO A 43 47.26 -4.32 16.47
N ALA A 44 46.43 -3.34 16.86
CA ALA A 44 45.95 -2.28 16.00
C ALA A 44 47.11 -1.38 15.53
N ALA A 45 47.44 -1.45 14.24
CA ALA A 45 48.26 -0.44 13.58
C ALA A 45 47.42 0.83 13.39
N ALA A 46 47.87 1.93 14.00
CA ALA A 46 47.29 3.25 13.82
C ALA A 46 47.44 3.71 12.36
N VAL A 47 46.34 3.68 11.61
CA VAL A 47 46.27 4.29 10.28
C VAL A 47 45.91 5.76 10.47
N ALA A 48 46.86 6.64 10.16
CA ALA A 48 46.66 8.08 10.14
C ALA A 48 45.55 8.46 9.15
N SER A 49 44.51 9.11 9.65
CA SER A 49 43.41 9.65 8.83
C SER A 49 43.89 10.88 8.05
N GLY A 50 44.35 10.67 6.82
CA GLY A 50 44.51 11.76 5.86
C GLY A 50 43.14 12.30 5.46
N ALA A 51 42.83 13.54 5.86
CA ALA A 51 41.60 14.21 5.47
C ALA A 51 41.60 14.49 3.96
N ILE A 52 40.85 13.70 3.19
CA ILE A 52 40.55 14.00 1.80
C ILE A 52 39.53 15.15 1.79
N LYS A 53 39.98 16.35 1.45
CA LYS A 53 39.14 17.53 1.26
C LYS A 53 38.26 17.30 0.03
N ALA A 54 36.99 16.95 0.26
CA ALA A 54 36.03 16.78 -0.81
C ALA A 54 35.95 18.08 -1.67
N PRO A 55 35.91 17.97 -3.00
CA PRO A 55 35.77 19.14 -3.86
C PRO A 55 34.46 19.85 -3.52
N ALA A 56 34.53 21.18 -3.39
CA ALA A 56 33.36 22.01 -3.16
C ALA A 56 32.39 21.81 -4.33
N SER A 57 31.28 21.11 -4.07
CA SER A 57 30.16 21.02 -4.99
C SER A 57 29.54 22.40 -5.08
N THR A 58 29.77 23.11 -6.19
CA THR A 58 28.99 24.27 -6.55
C THR A 58 27.59 23.79 -6.90
N ALA A 59 26.70 23.80 -5.90
CA ALA A 59 25.29 23.53 -6.11
C ALA A 59 24.77 24.48 -7.21
N PRO A 60 24.07 24.00 -8.24
CA PRO A 60 23.47 24.87 -9.24
C PRO A 60 22.56 25.88 -8.53
N SER A 61 22.71 27.15 -8.89
CA SER A 61 21.84 28.23 -8.40
C SER A 61 20.39 27.85 -8.65
N ALA A 62 19.60 27.73 -7.58
CA ALA A 62 18.19 27.40 -7.66
C ALA A 62 17.50 28.40 -8.61
N PRO A 63 16.67 27.94 -9.56
CA PRO A 63 15.90 28.84 -10.41
C PRO A 63 15.10 29.80 -9.53
N ALA A 64 15.09 31.08 -9.91
CA ALA A 64 14.34 32.11 -9.21
C ALA A 64 12.91 31.63 -8.97
N THR A 65 12.56 31.42 -7.71
CA THR A 65 11.28 30.86 -7.29
C THR A 65 10.18 31.79 -7.78
N ALA A 66 9.40 31.37 -8.78
CA ALA A 66 8.19 32.08 -9.17
C ALA A 66 7.37 32.33 -7.89
N ALA A 67 6.90 33.57 -7.69
CA ALA A 67 6.14 33.94 -6.50
C ALA A 67 5.01 32.93 -6.28
N GLY A 68 5.10 32.15 -5.20
CA GLY A 68 4.16 31.08 -4.92
C GLY A 68 2.77 31.63 -4.60
N LEU A 69 1.72 30.88 -4.97
CA LEU A 69 0.35 31.16 -4.53
C LEU A 69 0.30 31.33 -3.02
N GLN A 70 -0.44 32.33 -2.56
CA GLN A 70 -0.76 32.55 -1.15
C GLN A 70 -2.10 31.88 -0.79
N PRO A 71 -2.30 31.47 0.48
CA PRO A 71 -3.60 30.97 0.94
C PRO A 71 -4.76 31.89 0.53
N GLY A 72 -5.83 31.30 0.01
CA GLY A 72 -7.00 31.98 -0.53
C GLY A 72 -6.89 32.39 -2.00
N GLN A 73 -5.69 32.41 -2.60
CA GLN A 73 -5.52 32.77 -4.02
C GLN A 73 -5.89 31.61 -4.93
N VAL A 74 -6.57 31.94 -6.03
CA VAL A 74 -6.82 31.04 -7.16
C VAL A 74 -5.70 31.22 -8.18
N GLY A 75 -5.17 30.11 -8.68
CA GLY A 75 -4.26 30.15 -9.82
C GLY A 75 -3.83 28.75 -10.23
N PRO A 76 -2.78 28.64 -11.07
CA PRO A 76 -2.30 27.35 -11.53
C PRO A 76 -1.87 26.46 -10.37
N LEU A 77 -2.14 25.16 -10.48
CA LEU A 77 -1.71 24.18 -9.48
C LEU A 77 -0.20 24.30 -9.21
N PRO A 78 0.25 24.27 -7.93
CA PRO A 78 1.66 24.28 -7.64
C PRO A 78 2.38 23.05 -8.22
N PRO A 79 3.71 23.12 -8.41
CA PRO A 79 4.52 21.95 -8.73
C PRO A 79 4.32 20.80 -7.72
N SER A 80 4.48 19.56 -8.19
CA SER A 80 4.39 18.38 -7.35
C SER A 80 5.25 17.22 -7.80
N ASP A 81 5.83 16.53 -6.83
CA ASP A 81 6.43 15.20 -6.91
C ASP A 81 5.41 14.09 -6.69
N ARG A 82 4.41 14.37 -5.85
CA ARG A 82 3.28 13.48 -5.55
C ARG A 82 2.01 14.28 -5.45
N VAL A 83 0.90 13.62 -5.78
CA VAL A 83 -0.44 14.16 -5.60
C VAL A 83 -1.30 13.13 -4.89
N PHE A 84 -2.30 13.64 -4.18
CA PHE A 84 -3.34 12.86 -3.51
C PHE A 84 -4.66 13.57 -3.71
N ALA A 85 -5.77 12.83 -3.79
CA ALA A 85 -7.09 13.43 -3.82
C ALA A 85 -7.98 12.79 -2.76
N LEU A 86 -8.54 13.63 -1.91
CA LEU A 86 -9.32 13.22 -0.74
C LEU A 86 -10.23 14.36 -0.27
N SER A 87 -11.39 14.01 0.29
CA SER A 87 -12.33 14.98 0.84
C SER A 87 -11.88 15.47 2.22
N LEU A 88 -11.36 16.70 2.28
CA LEU A 88 -10.92 17.36 3.52
C LEU A 88 -12.09 17.87 4.39
N ASP A 89 -13.23 18.16 3.77
CA ASP A 89 -14.40 18.78 4.40
C ASP A 89 -15.62 17.83 4.51
N GLY A 90 -15.47 16.58 4.07
CA GLY A 90 -16.54 15.58 4.04
C GLY A 90 -17.55 15.78 2.90
N GLN A 91 -17.35 16.75 2.02
CA GLN A 91 -18.23 16.97 0.87
C GLN A 91 -17.96 15.93 -0.24
N PRO A 92 -18.92 15.68 -1.16
CA PRO A 92 -18.78 14.74 -2.27
C PRO A 92 -17.89 15.27 -3.41
N ARG A 93 -16.80 15.95 -3.04
CA ARG A 93 -15.73 16.44 -3.90
C ARG A 93 -14.42 16.26 -3.15
N ASP A 94 -13.38 15.94 -3.88
CA ASP A 94 -12.06 15.78 -3.30
C ASP A 94 -11.25 17.07 -3.47
N HIS A 95 -10.46 17.37 -2.46
CA HIS A 95 -9.42 18.37 -2.54
C HIS A 95 -8.19 17.72 -3.16
N LEU A 96 -7.38 18.52 -3.84
CA LEU A 96 -6.10 18.05 -4.36
C LEU A 96 -5.01 18.45 -3.39
N LEU A 97 -4.26 17.47 -2.91
CA LEU A 97 -3.05 17.67 -2.16
C LEU A 97 -1.87 17.38 -3.08
N GLY A 98 -0.81 18.16 -2.92
CA GLY A 98 0.43 17.95 -3.67
C GLY A 98 1.65 18.20 -2.80
N THR A 99 2.76 17.59 -3.20
CA THR A 99 4.00 17.60 -2.43
C THR A 99 5.14 18.10 -3.29
N ASP A 100 5.99 18.98 -2.77
CA ASP A 100 7.20 19.45 -3.47
C ASP A 100 8.36 19.40 -2.47
N GLY A 101 9.16 18.34 -2.53
CA GLY A 101 10.12 18.01 -1.46
C GLY A 101 9.42 17.77 -0.12
N ASP A 102 9.73 18.61 0.88
CA ASP A 102 9.13 18.58 2.22
C ASP A 102 7.86 19.43 2.35
N ALA A 103 7.50 20.21 1.34
CA ALA A 103 6.25 20.96 1.34
C ALA A 103 5.07 20.04 1.02
N LEU A 104 3.98 20.20 1.78
CA LEU A 104 2.64 19.70 1.47
C LEU A 104 1.74 20.91 1.29
N TRP A 105 0.94 20.90 0.23
CA TRP A 105 -0.08 21.91 0.00
C TRP A 105 -1.42 21.25 -0.26
N ALA A 106 -2.51 21.97 0.02
CA ALA A 106 -3.86 21.57 -0.35
C ALA A 106 -4.53 22.67 -1.16
N VAL A 107 -5.25 22.30 -2.20
CA VAL A 107 -6.06 23.21 -3.00
C VAL A 107 -7.48 22.68 -3.14
N GLU A 108 -8.43 23.60 -3.26
CA GLU A 108 -9.76 23.34 -3.81
C GLU A 108 -9.67 23.51 -5.35
N PRO A 109 -9.84 22.44 -6.16
CA PRO A 109 -9.80 22.57 -7.60
C PRO A 109 -10.92 23.51 -8.10
N THR A 110 -10.58 24.51 -8.91
CA THR A 110 -11.54 25.51 -9.42
C THR A 110 -11.77 25.39 -10.92
N ALA A 111 -10.73 25.01 -11.66
CA ALA A 111 -10.78 24.78 -13.11
C ALA A 111 -9.70 23.76 -13.51
N ARG A 112 -9.65 23.42 -14.80
CA ARG A 112 -8.67 22.45 -15.31
C ARG A 112 -7.24 22.98 -15.12
N GLY A 113 -6.49 22.37 -14.20
CA GLY A 113 -5.11 22.77 -13.90
C GLY A 113 -4.98 24.01 -13.00
N GLU A 114 -6.07 24.45 -12.39
CA GLU A 114 -6.13 25.57 -11.45
C GLU A 114 -6.82 25.17 -10.14
N GLY A 115 -6.45 25.85 -9.06
CA GLY A 115 -7.10 25.66 -7.76
C GLY A 115 -6.90 26.85 -6.84
N LYS A 116 -7.78 26.95 -5.85
CA LYS A 116 -7.65 27.86 -4.72
C LYS A 116 -6.73 27.24 -3.68
N LEU A 117 -5.57 27.84 -3.42
CA LEU A 117 -4.68 27.35 -2.37
C LEU A 117 -5.35 27.52 -1.00
N LEU A 118 -5.49 26.42 -0.26
CA LEU A 118 -6.03 26.46 1.10
C LEU A 118 -4.91 26.74 2.10
N TRP A 119 -3.86 25.94 2.04
CA TRP A 119 -2.70 26.05 2.93
C TRP A 119 -1.48 25.35 2.31
N ARG A 120 -0.30 25.68 2.85
CA ARG A 120 0.97 25.04 2.55
C ARG A 120 1.78 24.93 3.83
N VAL A 121 2.32 23.74 4.09
CA VAL A 121 3.10 23.43 5.29
C VAL A 121 4.34 22.62 4.94
N THR A 122 5.44 22.86 5.64
CA THR A 122 6.70 22.09 5.51
C THR A 122 6.85 21.11 6.67
N GLY A 123 7.80 20.18 6.55
CA GLY A 123 8.04 19.18 7.58
C GLY A 123 9.44 18.55 7.48
N PRO A 124 9.78 17.60 8.36
CA PRO A 124 11.14 17.07 8.45
C PRO A 124 11.53 16.07 7.34
N GLY A 125 10.69 15.89 6.31
CA GLY A 125 10.89 14.91 5.24
C GLY A 125 9.80 14.97 4.18
N VAL A 126 9.90 14.11 3.17
CA VAL A 126 8.92 14.04 2.08
C VAL A 126 7.63 13.41 2.57
N VAL A 127 6.48 13.89 2.09
CA VAL A 127 5.20 13.23 2.34
C VAL A 127 5.13 11.92 1.56
N GLN A 128 4.86 10.82 2.26
CA GLN A 128 4.86 9.48 1.70
C GLN A 128 3.44 8.93 1.51
N LYS A 129 2.58 9.13 2.52
CA LYS A 129 1.19 8.66 2.58
C LYS A 129 0.32 9.70 3.26
N VAL A 130 -0.96 9.74 2.90
CA VAL A 130 -1.98 10.55 3.56
C VAL A 130 -3.27 9.74 3.70
N VAL A 131 -4.04 10.01 4.74
CA VAL A 131 -5.41 9.51 4.92
C VAL A 131 -6.25 10.56 5.65
N VAL A 132 -7.56 10.59 5.43
CA VAL A 132 -8.50 11.42 6.18
C VAL A 132 -9.51 10.57 6.91
N GLY A 133 -9.79 10.94 8.15
CA GLY A 133 -10.89 10.38 8.94
C GLY A 133 -10.90 10.99 10.33
N ASP A 134 -11.52 10.30 11.29
CA ASP A 134 -11.74 10.78 12.64
C ASP A 134 -11.13 9.78 13.64
N LEU A 135 -10.31 10.26 14.57
CA LEU A 135 -9.75 9.50 15.70
C LEU A 135 -10.33 10.01 17.03
N GLY A 136 -11.64 10.28 17.06
CA GLY A 136 -12.35 10.83 18.22
C GLY A 136 -12.12 12.33 18.46
N LYS A 137 -11.51 13.05 17.51
CA LYS A 137 -11.17 14.49 17.61
C LYS A 137 -11.69 15.31 16.43
N GLY A 138 -12.67 14.77 15.71
CA GLY A 138 -13.18 15.32 14.47
C GLY A 138 -12.36 14.89 13.26
N ARG A 139 -12.83 15.27 12.07
CA ARG A 139 -12.16 14.96 10.81
C ARG A 139 -10.77 15.62 10.77
N ARG A 140 -9.73 14.82 10.54
CA ARG A 140 -8.32 15.25 10.43
C ARG A 140 -7.69 14.65 9.19
N LEU A 141 -6.61 15.30 8.74
CA LEU A 141 -5.69 14.77 7.73
C LEU A 141 -4.48 14.15 8.43
N PHE A 142 -4.28 12.85 8.29
CA PHE A 142 -3.10 12.17 8.81
C PHE A 142 -2.04 12.06 7.72
N VAL A 143 -0.81 12.44 8.04
CA VAL A 143 0.31 12.53 7.10
C VAL A 143 1.50 11.76 7.63
N ALA A 144 2.03 10.85 6.82
CA ALA A 144 3.32 10.21 7.07
C ALA A 144 4.40 10.90 6.25
N ARG A 145 5.42 11.43 6.92
CA ARG A 145 6.61 12.05 6.31
C ARG A 145 7.85 11.23 6.62
N GLY A 146 8.78 11.09 5.69
CA GLY A 146 9.98 10.31 5.94
C GLY A 146 11.07 10.50 4.90
N VAL A 147 11.91 9.48 4.76
CA VAL A 147 13.02 9.49 3.80
C VAL A 147 12.54 9.66 2.36
N GLY A 148 13.31 10.39 1.56
CA GLY A 148 13.01 10.61 0.15
C GLY A 148 14.12 11.35 -0.58
N ARG A 149 13.86 11.73 -1.84
CA ARG A 149 14.81 12.52 -2.65
C ARG A 149 15.13 13.83 -1.93
N GLY A 150 16.41 14.08 -1.65
CA GLY A 150 16.87 15.25 -0.90
C GLY A 150 16.76 15.12 0.63
N PHE A 151 16.10 14.08 1.14
CA PHE A 151 15.80 13.87 2.57
C PHE A 151 16.19 12.46 3.03
N LEU A 152 17.39 12.00 2.66
CA LEU A 152 17.83 10.61 2.90
C LEU A 152 18.00 10.23 4.38
N ARG A 153 18.01 11.21 5.29
CA ARG A 153 18.14 11.03 6.75
C ARG A 153 16.93 11.55 7.52
N ALA A 154 15.83 11.86 6.82
CA ALA A 154 14.62 12.32 7.48
C ALA A 154 14.06 11.23 8.38
N PRO A 155 13.64 11.57 9.62
CA PRO A 155 12.88 10.64 10.46
C PRO A 155 11.51 10.40 9.84
N LEU A 156 10.91 9.25 10.17
CA LEU A 156 9.50 9.01 9.92
C LEU A 156 8.71 9.77 10.99
N VAL A 157 7.82 10.66 10.56
CA VAL A 157 6.94 11.44 11.43
C VAL A 157 5.50 11.24 10.97
N LEU A 158 4.63 10.86 11.90
CA LEU A 158 3.19 10.88 11.72
C LEU A 158 2.63 12.18 12.30
N GLN A 159 1.81 12.85 11.53
CA GLN A 159 1.19 14.11 11.93
C GLN A 159 -0.32 14.07 11.73
N SER A 160 -1.06 14.73 12.62
CA SER A 160 -2.46 15.12 12.42
C SER A 160 -2.52 16.57 12.00
N LEU A 161 -3.11 16.85 10.84
CA LEU A 161 -3.30 18.18 10.31
C LEU A 161 -4.77 18.57 10.37
N ASP A 162 -5.01 19.82 10.72
CA ASP A 162 -6.30 20.45 10.54
C ASP A 162 -6.60 20.57 9.04
N PRO A 163 -7.70 19.99 8.54
CA PRO A 163 -7.95 19.96 7.09
C PRO A 163 -8.12 21.34 6.45
N LEU A 164 -8.51 22.36 7.23
CA LEU A 164 -8.82 23.70 6.72
C LEU A 164 -7.65 24.67 6.82
N THR A 165 -6.79 24.52 7.82
CA THR A 165 -5.69 25.44 8.13
C THR A 165 -4.32 24.83 7.91
N GLY A 166 -4.22 23.50 7.82
CA GLY A 166 -2.96 22.78 7.74
C GLY A 166 -2.17 22.74 9.05
N GLN A 167 -2.71 23.27 10.16
CA GLN A 167 -2.03 23.22 11.46
C GLN A 167 -1.73 21.78 11.86
N ALA A 168 -0.45 21.48 12.05
CA ALA A 168 0.05 20.13 12.25
C ALA A 168 0.42 19.88 13.72
N GLU A 169 0.01 18.71 14.22
CA GLU A 169 0.43 18.13 15.48
C GLU A 169 1.22 16.85 15.18
N GLU A 170 2.37 16.66 15.83
CA GLU A 170 3.12 15.42 15.73
C GLU A 170 2.52 14.36 16.66
N LEU A 171 2.17 13.21 16.10
CA LEU A 171 1.61 12.08 16.84
C LEU A 171 2.68 11.06 17.22
N TRP A 172 3.65 10.83 16.32
CA TRP A 172 4.64 9.79 16.49
C TRP A 172 5.88 10.03 15.63
N ARG A 173 7.03 9.53 16.10
CA ARG A 173 8.33 9.69 15.46
C ARG A 173 9.20 8.45 15.54
N PHE A 174 9.94 8.18 14.47
CA PHE A 174 10.98 7.16 14.41
C PHE A 174 12.19 7.61 13.59
N ALA A 175 13.38 7.52 14.19
CA ALA A 175 14.64 7.94 13.60
C ALA A 175 15.54 6.75 13.21
N GLY A 176 14.97 5.72 12.59
CA GLY A 176 15.72 4.55 12.13
C GLY A 176 16.37 4.72 10.76
N GLU A 177 17.12 3.70 10.34
CA GLU A 177 17.92 3.69 9.09
C GLU A 177 17.06 3.91 7.84
N ARG A 178 15.85 3.32 7.81
CA ARG A 178 14.98 3.32 6.64
C ARG A 178 13.60 3.85 6.98
N ALA A 179 13.51 5.09 7.44
CA ALA A 179 12.28 5.72 7.92
C ALA A 179 11.26 6.03 6.79
N GLU A 180 10.77 4.97 6.14
CA GLU A 180 9.84 4.95 5.01
C GLU A 180 8.54 4.26 5.44
N CYS A 181 7.43 4.98 5.30
CA CYS A 181 6.08 4.50 5.51
C CYS A 181 5.64 3.59 4.36
N ALA A 182 5.33 2.34 4.68
CA ALA A 182 4.81 1.36 3.74
C ALA A 182 3.27 1.40 3.68
N HIS A 183 2.62 1.64 4.81
CA HIS A 183 1.15 1.62 4.96
C HIS A 183 0.66 2.70 5.91
N LEU A 184 -0.52 3.24 5.63
CA LEU A 184 -1.25 4.20 6.48
C LEU A 184 -2.75 4.05 6.19
N SER A 185 -3.55 3.76 7.22
CA SER A 185 -5.01 3.66 7.15
C SER A 185 -5.66 3.97 8.49
N LEU A 186 -6.99 4.00 8.53
CA LEU A 186 -7.81 4.24 9.70
C LEU A 186 -8.79 3.08 9.82
N ASP A 187 -8.63 2.25 10.84
CA ASP A 187 -9.38 1.00 11.02
C ASP A 187 -9.51 0.67 12.53
N ASP A 188 -10.55 -0.08 12.93
CA ASP A 188 -10.76 -0.62 14.29
C ASP A 188 -10.00 -1.93 14.47
N VAL A 189 -8.71 -1.83 14.80
CA VAL A 189 -7.74 -2.93 14.66
C VAL A 189 -7.64 -3.79 15.90
N ASP A 190 -8.09 -3.31 17.05
CA ASP A 190 -8.19 -4.12 18.27
C ASP A 190 -9.63 -4.56 18.59
N GLY A 191 -10.62 -4.10 17.82
CA GLY A 191 -12.01 -4.54 17.90
C GLY A 191 -12.76 -3.95 19.09
N ASP A 192 -12.29 -2.82 19.63
CA ASP A 192 -12.95 -2.11 20.73
C ASP A 192 -14.10 -1.18 20.27
N GLY A 193 -14.25 -1.00 18.95
CA GLY A 193 -15.27 -0.18 18.32
C GLY A 193 -14.85 1.27 18.07
N GLU A 194 -13.65 1.65 18.49
CA GLU A 194 -13.01 2.91 18.13
C GLU A 194 -12.12 2.71 16.89
N THR A 195 -11.68 3.81 16.27
CA THR A 195 -10.80 3.74 15.09
C THR A 195 -9.38 4.11 15.50
N GLU A 196 -8.40 3.32 15.07
CA GLU A 196 -6.98 3.60 15.26
C GLU A 196 -6.33 4.08 13.96
N LEU A 197 -5.22 4.80 14.09
CA LEU A 197 -4.32 5.06 12.98
C LEU A 197 -3.38 3.86 12.79
N ALA A 198 -3.72 2.96 11.87
CA ALA A 198 -2.88 1.83 11.51
C ALA A 198 -1.77 2.26 10.53
N PHE A 199 -0.52 1.90 10.82
CA PHE A 199 0.59 2.21 9.93
C PHE A 199 1.69 1.15 9.97
N ALA A 200 2.43 1.07 8.87
CA ALA A 200 3.60 0.21 8.76
C ALA A 200 4.77 0.96 8.16
N TYR A 201 5.99 0.64 8.60
CA TYR A 201 7.20 1.29 8.14
C TYR A 201 8.39 0.34 8.09
N TYR A 202 9.38 0.66 7.26
CA TYR A 202 10.63 -0.09 7.22
C TYR A 202 11.45 0.17 8.51
N ALA A 203 11.58 -0.85 9.36
CA ALA A 203 12.47 -0.80 10.51
C ALA A 203 13.94 -1.05 10.11
N SER A 204 14.14 -1.76 8.99
CA SER A 204 15.43 -1.99 8.35
C SER A 204 15.26 -2.13 6.84
N LYS A 205 16.33 -2.48 6.12
CA LYS A 205 16.26 -2.72 4.66
C LYS A 205 15.15 -3.69 4.24
N TYR A 206 14.87 -4.72 5.06
CA TYR A 206 13.95 -5.79 4.69
C TYR A 206 12.81 -5.99 5.68
N MET A 207 12.89 -5.44 6.89
CA MET A 207 11.85 -5.65 7.91
C MET A 207 10.86 -4.49 7.90
N VAL A 208 9.58 -4.81 7.73
CA VAL A 208 8.49 -3.86 7.86
C VAL A 208 7.78 -4.12 9.18
N ARG A 209 7.63 -3.08 9.98
CA ARG A 209 7.04 -3.14 11.31
C ARG A 209 5.70 -2.43 11.32
N THR A 210 4.70 -3.06 11.93
CA THR A 210 3.37 -2.48 12.11
C THR A 210 3.22 -1.84 13.47
N ARG A 211 2.46 -0.75 13.52
CA ARG A 211 2.05 -0.03 14.71
C ARG A 211 0.66 0.55 14.49
N HIS A 212 -0.04 0.81 15.58
CA HIS A 212 -1.32 1.49 15.58
C HIS A 212 -1.24 2.60 16.63
N LEU A 213 -1.86 3.74 16.39
CA LEU A 213 -2.06 4.75 17.42
C LEU A 213 -3.54 4.78 17.77
N ASP A 214 -3.86 4.58 19.04
CA ASP A 214 -5.20 4.83 19.54
C ASP A 214 -5.54 6.34 19.52
N ARG A 215 -6.77 6.68 19.92
CA ARG A 215 -7.25 8.07 20.01
C ARG A 215 -6.40 8.97 20.92
N ASP A 216 -5.71 8.36 21.90
CA ASP A 216 -4.86 9.00 22.90
C ASP A 216 -3.38 9.04 22.44
N GLY A 217 -3.10 8.53 21.24
CA GLY A 217 -1.77 8.49 20.64
C GLY A 217 -0.87 7.40 21.21
N GLN A 218 -1.41 6.46 21.99
CA GLN A 218 -0.61 5.35 22.53
C GLN A 218 -0.32 4.32 21.44
N PRO A 219 0.94 3.90 21.31
CA PRO A 219 1.32 2.95 20.27
C PRO A 219 0.97 1.52 20.67
N LEU A 220 0.12 0.86 19.90
CA LEU A 220 -0.05 -0.59 19.94
C LEU A 220 1.00 -1.27 19.04
N LEU A 221 1.59 -2.36 19.54
CA LEU A 221 2.65 -3.08 18.84
C LEU A 221 2.05 -4.11 17.88
N GLY A 222 2.26 -3.92 16.57
CA GLY A 222 1.99 -4.94 15.57
C GLY A 222 3.24 -5.78 15.22
N PRO A 223 3.07 -6.81 14.38
CA PRO A 223 4.14 -7.72 14.00
C PRO A 223 5.22 -7.03 13.15
N GLU A 224 6.43 -7.60 13.18
CA GLU A 224 7.50 -7.26 12.25
C GLU A 224 7.64 -8.36 11.21
N VAL A 225 7.35 -8.02 9.95
CA VAL A 225 7.28 -8.98 8.85
C VAL A 225 8.17 -8.51 7.71
N ARG A 226 9.00 -9.42 7.21
CA ARG A 226 9.90 -9.13 6.10
C ARG A 226 9.11 -8.70 4.86
N MET A 227 9.46 -7.57 4.27
CA MET A 227 8.91 -7.06 3.00
C MET A 227 7.38 -6.99 2.91
N ALA A 228 6.69 -6.85 4.05
CA ALA A 228 5.23 -6.71 4.15
C ALA A 228 4.78 -5.29 3.79
N THR A 229 4.86 -4.94 2.51
CA THR A 229 4.68 -3.58 2.01
C THR A 229 3.24 -3.19 1.70
N SER A 230 2.33 -4.16 1.69
CA SER A 230 0.95 -3.97 1.25
C SER A 230 0.03 -4.53 2.32
N ARG A 231 -0.90 -3.70 2.81
CA ARG A 231 -1.87 -4.08 3.84
C ARG A 231 -3.25 -3.57 3.50
N ALA A 232 -4.26 -4.33 3.89
CA ALA A 232 -5.65 -3.92 3.84
C ALA A 232 -6.41 -4.59 4.99
N TYR A 233 -7.46 -3.92 5.45
CA TYR A 233 -8.26 -4.36 6.57
C TYR A 233 -9.73 -4.48 6.15
N GLY A 234 -10.46 -5.43 6.74
CA GLY A 234 -11.90 -5.59 6.56
C GLY A 234 -12.37 -6.99 6.95
N ASP A 235 -13.67 -7.15 7.19
CA ASP A 235 -14.28 -8.44 7.50
C ASP A 235 -14.34 -9.36 6.27
N LEU A 236 -13.35 -10.22 6.11
CA LEU A 236 -13.16 -11.12 4.97
C LEU A 236 -13.75 -12.51 5.20
N ASN A 237 -14.07 -12.87 6.45
CA ASN A 237 -14.68 -14.16 6.80
C ASN A 237 -16.18 -14.06 7.13
N GLY A 238 -16.73 -12.85 7.30
CA GLY A 238 -18.13 -12.57 7.60
C GLY A 238 -18.51 -12.69 9.07
N ASP A 239 -17.55 -12.67 10.00
CA ASP A 239 -17.79 -12.79 11.44
C ASP A 239 -18.05 -11.46 12.15
N GLY A 240 -18.00 -10.35 11.41
CA GLY A 240 -18.20 -9.00 11.89
C GLY A 240 -16.98 -8.37 12.55
N LYS A 241 -15.81 -9.01 12.51
CA LYS A 241 -14.54 -8.48 13.03
C LYS A 241 -13.61 -8.08 11.89
N LEU A 242 -12.64 -7.24 12.22
CA LEU A 242 -11.64 -6.78 11.27
C LEU A 242 -10.58 -7.87 11.03
N ASP A 243 -10.39 -8.27 9.77
CA ASP A 243 -9.28 -9.14 9.36
C ASP A 243 -8.13 -8.29 8.76
N GLU A 244 -6.88 -8.74 8.93
CA GLU A 244 -5.70 -8.08 8.34
C GLU A 244 -5.13 -8.90 7.17
N ALA A 245 -5.17 -8.35 5.96
CA ALA A 245 -4.47 -8.89 4.80
C ALA A 245 -3.06 -8.29 4.66
N VAL A 246 -2.03 -9.13 4.63
CA VAL A 246 -0.62 -8.72 4.50
C VAL A 246 0.02 -9.34 3.26
N GLY A 247 0.36 -8.49 2.29
CA GLY A 247 1.08 -8.84 1.08
C GLY A 247 2.58 -8.57 1.20
N ARG A 248 3.39 -9.58 0.85
CA ARG A 248 4.85 -9.47 0.75
C ARG A 248 5.29 -9.45 -0.71
N VAL A 249 6.28 -8.63 -1.02
CA VAL A 249 6.88 -8.60 -2.37
C VAL A 249 8.00 -9.63 -2.55
N TYR A 250 8.64 -10.06 -1.46
CA TYR A 250 9.65 -11.12 -1.44
C TYR A 250 9.48 -11.98 -0.19
N GLY A 251 9.86 -13.24 -0.28
CA GLY A 251 9.82 -14.20 0.82
C GLY A 251 10.99 -14.04 1.80
N ASP A 252 11.20 -15.09 2.59
CA ASP A 252 12.13 -15.08 3.71
C ASP A 252 13.59 -15.17 3.25
N ALA A 253 13.89 -16.02 2.26
CA ALA A 253 15.21 -16.08 1.65
C ALA A 253 15.34 -15.21 0.39
N LYS A 254 16.59 -14.95 -0.02
CA LYS A 254 16.88 -14.24 -1.26
C LYS A 254 16.43 -15.08 -2.45
N GLY A 255 15.50 -14.54 -3.23
CA GLY A 255 14.96 -15.20 -4.41
C GLY A 255 13.61 -15.86 -4.17
N ASP A 256 13.22 -16.06 -2.91
CA ASP A 256 11.89 -16.57 -2.59
C ASP A 256 10.81 -15.58 -3.06
N PRO A 257 9.74 -16.08 -3.70
CA PRO A 257 8.60 -15.25 -4.03
C PRO A 257 7.97 -14.70 -2.75
N GLY A 258 7.35 -13.53 -2.85
CA GLY A 258 6.49 -13.05 -1.78
C GLY A 258 5.20 -13.88 -1.69
N ASP A 259 4.39 -13.59 -0.69
CA ASP A 259 3.12 -14.27 -0.45
C ASP A 259 2.05 -13.29 0.06
N LEU A 260 0.83 -13.79 0.24
CA LEU A 260 -0.28 -13.08 0.86
C LEU A 260 -0.86 -13.95 1.96
N LYS A 261 -1.06 -13.34 3.13
CA LYS A 261 -1.72 -13.97 4.27
C LYS A 261 -2.81 -13.06 4.79
N VAL A 262 -3.86 -13.65 5.37
CA VAL A 262 -4.92 -12.92 6.07
C VAL A 262 -4.98 -13.45 7.49
N ASP A 263 -4.84 -12.59 8.49
CA ASP A 263 -5.13 -12.94 9.88
C ASP A 263 -6.63 -12.78 10.14
N LEU A 264 -7.28 -13.89 10.48
CA LEU A 264 -8.72 -13.98 10.77
C LEU A 264 -9.01 -13.95 12.28
N GLY A 265 -8.07 -13.46 13.09
CA GLY A 265 -8.12 -13.50 14.56
C GLY A 265 -7.81 -14.87 15.18
N GLN A 266 -7.70 -15.93 14.37
CA GLN A 266 -7.26 -17.28 14.78
C GLN A 266 -5.87 -17.62 14.24
N GLY A 267 -5.18 -16.64 13.66
CA GLY A 267 -3.88 -16.77 13.03
C GLY A 267 -3.95 -16.65 11.51
N PRO A 268 -2.78 -16.49 10.87
CA PRO A 268 -2.70 -16.17 9.45
C PRO A 268 -3.02 -17.37 8.56
N VAL A 269 -3.97 -17.19 7.64
CA VAL A 269 -4.29 -18.12 6.56
C VAL A 269 -3.64 -17.65 5.27
N LYS A 270 -3.02 -18.57 4.52
CA LYS A 270 -2.41 -18.26 3.23
C LYS A 270 -3.48 -18.02 2.16
N VAL A 271 -3.27 -17.00 1.34
CA VAL A 271 -4.01 -16.77 0.10
C VAL A 271 -3.17 -17.25 -1.08
N PRO A 272 -3.68 -18.12 -1.96
CA PRO A 272 -2.97 -18.54 -3.16
C PRO A 272 -2.51 -17.34 -4.02
N THR A 273 -1.21 -17.28 -4.30
CA THR A 273 -0.54 -16.25 -5.11
C THR A 273 0.39 -16.93 -6.11
N GLU A 274 0.68 -16.27 -7.24
CA GLU A 274 1.69 -16.75 -8.19
C GLU A 274 3.10 -16.31 -7.79
N ASP A 275 3.25 -15.06 -7.32
CA ASP A 275 4.51 -14.48 -6.87
C ASP A 275 4.22 -13.36 -5.84
N GLY A 276 5.19 -12.46 -5.61
CA GLY A 276 5.04 -11.36 -4.66
C GLY A 276 3.86 -10.45 -4.95
N VAL A 277 3.29 -9.90 -3.87
CA VAL A 277 2.10 -9.04 -3.87
C VAL A 277 2.51 -7.58 -3.70
N ARG A 278 2.03 -6.72 -4.60
CA ARG A 278 2.35 -5.29 -4.61
C ARG A 278 1.23 -4.39 -4.12
N ALA A 279 -0.01 -4.78 -4.29
CA ALA A 279 -1.16 -4.04 -3.82
C ALA A 279 -2.24 -4.99 -3.30
N VAL A 280 -2.92 -4.57 -2.25
CA VAL A 280 -4.08 -5.25 -1.66
C VAL A 280 -5.14 -4.20 -1.35
N MET A 281 -6.39 -4.58 -1.42
CA MET A 281 -7.55 -3.74 -1.11
C MET A 281 -8.69 -4.64 -0.66
N VAL A 282 -9.42 -4.24 0.37
CA VAL A 282 -10.71 -4.84 0.71
C VAL A 282 -11.82 -3.92 0.22
N ALA A 283 -12.77 -4.47 -0.54
CA ALA A 283 -13.91 -3.71 -1.05
C ALA A 283 -15.12 -4.62 -1.27
N LYS A 284 -16.31 -4.03 -1.36
CA LYS A 284 -17.53 -4.71 -1.78
C LYS A 284 -17.98 -4.15 -3.12
N LEU A 285 -17.76 -4.88 -4.20
CA LEU A 285 -18.21 -4.49 -5.54
C LEU A 285 -19.56 -5.12 -5.88
N ALA A 286 -20.15 -4.68 -6.99
CA ALA A 286 -21.38 -5.27 -7.49
C ALA A 286 -21.20 -6.77 -7.76
N GLY A 287 -22.04 -7.59 -7.14
CA GLY A 287 -22.00 -9.05 -7.25
C GLY A 287 -21.17 -9.77 -6.19
N ASP A 288 -20.51 -9.04 -5.29
CA ASP A 288 -19.91 -9.66 -4.11
C ASP A 288 -20.95 -9.87 -3.00
N ALA A 289 -20.87 -11.04 -2.34
CA ALA A 289 -21.75 -11.36 -1.22
C ALA A 289 -21.43 -10.49 0.02
N GLY A 290 -20.18 -10.06 0.17
CA GLY A 290 -19.66 -9.26 1.28
C GLY A 290 -18.35 -8.58 0.91
N PRO A 291 -17.63 -7.99 1.88
CA PRO A 291 -16.29 -7.50 1.65
C PRO A 291 -15.41 -8.61 1.04
N THR A 292 -14.64 -8.23 0.02
CA THR A 292 -13.84 -9.16 -0.79
C THR A 292 -12.43 -8.62 -0.89
N LEU A 293 -11.44 -9.51 -0.80
CA LEU A 293 -10.03 -9.16 -0.93
C LEU A 293 -9.64 -9.12 -2.41
N TYR A 294 -9.20 -7.95 -2.86
CA TYR A 294 -8.59 -7.74 -4.17
C TYR A 294 -7.09 -7.56 -4.01
N PHE A 295 -6.30 -8.19 -4.87
CA PHE A 295 -4.86 -8.09 -4.77
C PHE A 295 -4.16 -8.20 -6.13
N ALA A 296 -3.01 -7.54 -6.21
CA ALA A 296 -2.13 -7.57 -7.36
C ALA A 296 -0.85 -8.34 -7.05
N ASP A 297 -0.70 -9.51 -7.67
CA ASP A 297 0.47 -10.39 -7.57
C ASP A 297 1.25 -10.48 -8.89
N GLY A 298 2.25 -11.35 -8.95
CA GLY A 298 3.13 -11.53 -10.11
C GLY A 298 4.45 -10.75 -10.01
N TRP A 299 4.79 -10.21 -8.83
CA TRP A 299 6.06 -9.51 -8.62
C TRP A 299 7.23 -10.47 -8.40
N VAL A 300 8.27 -10.32 -9.21
CA VAL A 300 9.53 -11.08 -9.08
C VAL A 300 10.75 -10.15 -9.04
N ALA A 301 11.93 -10.67 -8.68
CA ALA A 301 13.14 -9.87 -8.58
C ALA A 301 13.56 -9.22 -9.91
N ASP A 302 13.44 -9.94 -11.04
CA ASP A 302 13.66 -9.41 -12.40
C ASP A 302 12.35 -8.83 -12.98
N TYR A 303 11.72 -7.92 -12.23
CA TYR A 303 10.38 -7.39 -12.56
C TYR A 303 10.32 -6.71 -13.93
N GLY A 304 11.44 -6.19 -14.44
CA GLY A 304 11.49 -5.57 -15.77
C GLY A 304 11.33 -6.56 -16.93
N LYS A 305 11.50 -7.87 -16.68
CA LYS A 305 11.46 -8.91 -17.72
C LYS A 305 10.41 -9.98 -17.47
N SER A 306 10.19 -10.33 -16.21
CA SER A 306 9.42 -11.53 -15.84
C SER A 306 8.16 -11.23 -15.05
N ALA A 307 8.06 -10.07 -14.39
CA ALA A 307 6.86 -9.73 -13.63
C ALA A 307 5.69 -9.41 -14.57
N LYS A 308 4.49 -9.76 -14.12
CA LYS A 308 3.24 -9.57 -14.86
C LYS A 308 2.22 -8.95 -13.92
N ALA A 309 1.63 -7.83 -14.28
CA ALA A 309 0.55 -7.27 -13.48
C ALA A 309 -0.69 -8.15 -13.60
N GLN A 310 -1.14 -8.69 -12.48
CA GLN A 310 -2.37 -9.47 -12.39
C GLN A 310 -3.25 -8.84 -11.33
N LEU A 311 -4.57 -8.86 -11.52
CA LEU A 311 -5.52 -8.58 -10.47
C LEU A 311 -6.34 -9.85 -10.24
N LYS A 312 -6.46 -10.22 -8.97
CA LYS A 312 -7.23 -11.37 -8.50
C LYS A 312 -8.18 -10.93 -7.40
N ARG A 313 -9.23 -11.71 -7.18
CA ARG A 313 -10.06 -11.63 -5.98
C ARG A 313 -9.97 -12.92 -5.18
N ALA A 314 -10.00 -12.81 -3.86
CA ALA A 314 -10.03 -13.91 -2.92
C ALA A 314 -11.28 -13.83 -2.06
N ARG A 315 -11.94 -14.98 -1.85
CA ARG A 315 -13.10 -15.11 -0.97
C ARG A 315 -12.91 -16.26 0.00
N TRP A 316 -13.31 -16.04 1.25
CA TRP A 316 -13.33 -17.08 2.25
C TRP A 316 -14.45 -18.09 1.97
N ASP A 317 -14.14 -19.39 2.03
CA ASP A 317 -15.11 -20.48 1.85
C ASP A 317 -15.38 -21.29 3.14
N GLY A 318 -14.87 -20.81 4.28
CA GLY A 318 -14.92 -21.51 5.57
C GLY A 318 -13.68 -22.35 5.88
N LYS A 319 -12.86 -22.69 4.88
CA LYS A 319 -11.64 -23.50 5.04
C LYS A 319 -10.38 -22.80 4.53
N GLY A 320 -10.53 -21.96 3.53
CA GLY A 320 -9.45 -21.21 2.90
C GLY A 320 -9.97 -20.12 1.99
N PHE A 321 -9.03 -19.48 1.27
CA PHE A 321 -9.38 -18.49 0.27
C PHE A 321 -9.46 -19.13 -1.12
N ALA A 322 -10.67 -19.11 -1.70
CA ALA A 322 -10.88 -19.38 -3.12
C ALA A 322 -10.47 -18.14 -3.93
N VAL A 323 -9.49 -18.32 -4.83
CA VAL A 323 -8.91 -17.23 -5.63
C VAL A 323 -9.40 -17.31 -7.07
N GLU A 324 -9.86 -16.18 -7.59
CA GLU A 324 -10.30 -16.01 -8.97
C GLU A 324 -9.45 -14.96 -9.69
N PRO A 325 -8.78 -15.32 -10.81
CA PRO A 325 -8.09 -14.34 -11.63
C PRO A 325 -9.09 -13.47 -12.38
N LEU A 326 -8.98 -12.14 -12.24
CA LEU A 326 -9.88 -11.19 -12.88
C LEU A 326 -9.30 -10.68 -14.20
N VAL A 327 -8.06 -10.20 -14.16
CA VAL A 327 -7.40 -9.63 -15.33
C VAL A 327 -5.87 -9.72 -15.24
N ARG A 328 -5.22 -9.79 -16.39
CA ARG A 328 -3.77 -9.68 -16.54
C ARG A 328 -3.47 -8.55 -17.51
N SER A 329 -2.60 -7.62 -17.12
CA SER A 329 -2.17 -6.56 -18.03
C SER A 329 -1.18 -7.13 -19.06
N PRO A 330 -1.34 -6.81 -20.35
CA PRO A 330 -0.37 -7.20 -21.37
C PRO A 330 0.90 -6.33 -21.36
N SER A 331 0.86 -5.15 -20.73
CA SER A 331 1.90 -4.13 -20.84
C SER A 331 2.50 -3.69 -19.50
N GLU A 332 1.85 -4.02 -18.39
CA GLU A 332 2.28 -3.66 -17.04
C GLU A 332 2.98 -4.84 -16.37
N PHE A 333 4.07 -4.56 -15.67
CA PHE A 333 4.75 -5.57 -14.86
C PHE A 333 4.14 -5.69 -13.45
N THR A 334 3.43 -4.66 -12.97
CA THR A 334 2.66 -4.73 -11.73
C THR A 334 1.56 -3.67 -11.66
N PHE A 335 0.65 -3.81 -10.70
CA PHE A 335 -0.21 -2.71 -10.23
C PHE A 335 0.29 -2.27 -8.85
N PHE A 336 0.71 -1.02 -8.74
CA PHE A 336 1.28 -0.45 -7.51
C PHE A 336 0.22 -0.01 -6.51
N HIS A 337 -0.97 0.31 -6.99
CA HIS A 337 -2.08 0.76 -6.17
C HIS A 337 -3.40 0.25 -6.73
N LEU A 338 -4.33 -0.04 -5.83
CA LEU A 338 -5.70 -0.43 -6.10
C LEU A 338 -6.61 0.44 -5.25
N GLU A 339 -7.66 0.95 -5.88
CA GLU A 339 -8.72 1.70 -5.22
C GLU A 339 -10.06 1.43 -5.90
N THR A 340 -11.15 1.93 -5.32
CA THR A 340 -12.48 1.85 -5.94
C THR A 340 -12.92 3.22 -6.43
N ALA A 341 -13.65 3.23 -7.55
CA ALA A 341 -14.27 4.44 -8.07
C ALA A 341 -15.65 4.14 -8.67
N ALA A 342 -16.58 5.07 -8.49
CA ALA A 342 -17.91 5.00 -9.09
C ALA A 342 -17.90 5.69 -10.47
N LEU A 343 -17.80 4.92 -11.56
CA LEU A 343 -17.62 5.45 -12.91
C LEU A 343 -18.93 5.33 -13.72
N GLY A 344 -19.76 6.37 -13.66
CA GLY A 344 -21.02 6.45 -14.42
C GLY A 344 -21.91 5.21 -14.25
N ASP A 345 -22.44 4.71 -15.36
CA ASP A 345 -23.34 3.55 -15.40
C ASP A 345 -22.64 2.21 -15.07
N ALA A 346 -21.30 2.19 -15.04
CA ALA A 346 -20.55 0.97 -14.67
C ALA A 346 -20.61 0.67 -13.16
N GLY A 347 -21.12 1.61 -12.36
CA GLY A 347 -21.15 1.50 -10.90
C GLY A 347 -19.75 1.58 -10.29
N THR A 348 -19.57 0.93 -9.14
CA THR A 348 -18.27 0.89 -8.45
C THR A 348 -17.36 -0.15 -9.10
N VAL A 349 -16.20 0.29 -9.58
CA VAL A 349 -15.19 -0.54 -10.23
C VAL A 349 -13.86 -0.46 -9.50
N VAL A 350 -12.94 -1.39 -9.81
CA VAL A 350 -11.55 -1.27 -9.36
C VAL A 350 -10.79 -0.35 -10.31
N VAL A 351 -10.06 0.62 -9.77
CA VAL A 351 -9.06 1.38 -10.51
C VAL A 351 -7.69 0.93 -10.06
N ALA A 352 -6.83 0.61 -11.02
CA ALA A 352 -5.48 0.12 -10.79
C ALA A 352 -4.46 1.09 -11.40
N GLN A 353 -3.49 1.50 -10.59
CA GLN A 353 -2.32 2.24 -11.06
C GLN A 353 -1.21 1.25 -11.42
N GLY A 354 -0.93 1.10 -12.71
CA GLY A 354 0.21 0.35 -13.22
C GLY A 354 1.47 1.20 -13.34
N ASN A 355 2.48 0.68 -14.03
CA ASN A 355 3.72 1.39 -14.30
C ASN A 355 3.70 2.22 -15.60
N LYS A 356 2.71 2.04 -16.47
CA LYS A 356 2.50 2.77 -17.73
C LYS A 356 1.16 3.47 -17.81
N GLN A 357 0.16 3.05 -17.05
CA GLN A 357 -1.18 3.61 -17.13
C GLN A 357 -1.98 3.44 -15.83
N VAL A 358 -2.98 4.30 -15.66
CA VAL A 358 -4.12 4.04 -14.77
C VAL A 358 -5.21 3.36 -15.58
N SER A 359 -5.82 2.30 -15.04
CA SER A 359 -6.85 1.53 -15.73
C SER A 359 -8.06 1.27 -14.84
N ALA A 360 -9.26 1.35 -15.39
CA ALA A 360 -10.47 0.80 -14.78
C ALA A 360 -10.56 -0.69 -15.12
N ILE A 361 -10.94 -1.50 -14.14
CA ILE A 361 -11.14 -2.93 -14.28
C ILE A 361 -12.63 -3.19 -14.09
N LEU A 362 -13.31 -3.40 -15.21
CA LEU A 362 -14.76 -3.41 -15.31
C LEU A 362 -15.27 -4.86 -15.17
N PRO A 363 -16.23 -5.13 -14.26
CA PRO A 363 -16.83 -6.45 -14.16
C PRO A 363 -17.58 -6.80 -15.45
N GLY A 364 -17.24 -7.95 -16.04
CA GLY A 364 -17.96 -8.52 -17.16
C GLY A 364 -18.96 -9.58 -16.70
N PRO A 365 -20.00 -9.90 -17.50
CA PRO A 365 -20.94 -10.98 -17.18
C PRO A 365 -20.28 -12.37 -17.16
N LYS A 366 -19.08 -12.49 -17.75
CA LYS A 366 -18.21 -13.66 -17.70
C LYS A 366 -16.77 -13.19 -17.55
N ALA A 367 -15.94 -13.98 -16.86
CA ALA A 367 -14.49 -13.77 -16.84
C ALA A 367 -13.90 -13.97 -18.26
N PRO A 368 -12.81 -13.27 -18.61
CA PRO A 368 -12.07 -12.29 -17.79
C PRO A 368 -12.75 -10.91 -17.70
N TRP A 369 -12.43 -10.14 -16.66
CA TRP A 369 -12.84 -8.74 -16.53
C TRP A 369 -12.12 -7.87 -17.56
N ALA A 370 -12.74 -6.76 -17.96
CA ALA A 370 -12.18 -5.87 -18.97
C ALA A 370 -11.23 -4.85 -18.34
N LEU A 371 -10.02 -4.72 -18.90
CA LEU A 371 -9.07 -3.65 -18.56
C LEU A 371 -9.27 -2.47 -19.52
N LYS A 372 -9.79 -1.35 -19.01
CA LYS A 372 -9.99 -0.11 -19.77
C LYS A 372 -8.93 0.92 -19.35
N PRO A 373 -7.97 1.28 -20.22
CA PRO A 373 -7.04 2.36 -19.94
C PRO A 373 -7.79 3.68 -19.70
N LEU A 374 -7.39 4.41 -18.66
CA LEU A 374 -7.96 5.71 -18.29
C LEU A 374 -6.99 6.85 -18.54
N ALA A 375 -5.71 6.66 -18.20
CA ALA A 375 -4.66 7.65 -18.41
C ALA A 375 -3.32 6.95 -18.64
N GLN A 376 -2.50 7.48 -19.56
CA GLN A 376 -1.12 7.04 -19.73
C GLN A 376 -0.22 7.78 -18.72
N LEU A 377 0.81 7.09 -18.24
CA LEU A 377 1.78 7.57 -17.27
C LEU A 377 3.16 7.57 -17.91
N GLU A 378 3.97 8.58 -17.61
CA GLU A 378 5.42 8.35 -17.66
C GLU A 378 5.80 7.41 -16.50
N PRO A 379 6.82 6.56 -16.66
CA PRO A 379 7.22 5.64 -15.60
C PRO A 379 7.54 6.34 -14.28
N VAL A 380 7.17 5.70 -13.16
CA VAL A 380 7.57 6.11 -11.79
C VAL A 380 6.87 7.37 -11.25
N LEU A 381 5.77 7.80 -11.87
CA LEU A 381 5.00 8.94 -11.38
C LEU A 381 3.94 8.50 -10.35
N ASN A 382 3.78 9.32 -9.32
CA ASN A 382 2.68 9.19 -8.37
C ASN A 382 1.44 9.83 -8.99
N THR A 383 0.34 9.09 -8.95
CA THR A 383 -0.94 9.50 -9.54
C THR A 383 -1.98 9.53 -8.44
N ALA A 384 -2.91 10.47 -8.52
CA ALA A 384 -4.09 10.48 -7.66
C ALA A 384 -5.34 10.35 -8.51
N LEU A 385 -6.28 9.53 -8.05
CA LEU A 385 -7.64 9.53 -8.54
C LEU A 385 -8.50 10.32 -7.55
N GLY A 386 -9.32 11.24 -8.03
CA GLY A 386 -10.17 12.06 -7.17
C GLY A 386 -11.47 12.46 -7.80
N ARG A 387 -12.48 12.67 -6.97
CA ARG A 387 -13.80 13.18 -7.34
C ARG A 387 -13.73 14.68 -7.58
N THR A 388 -14.11 15.12 -8.78
CA THR A 388 -14.24 16.55 -9.10
C THR A 388 -15.65 17.08 -8.83
N GLY A 389 -16.60 16.19 -8.52
CA GLY A 389 -17.98 16.49 -8.21
C GLY A 389 -18.84 15.22 -8.22
N PRO A 390 -20.17 15.33 -8.10
CA PRO A 390 -21.08 14.19 -8.13
C PRO A 390 -20.91 13.37 -9.42
N GLY A 391 -20.45 12.12 -9.29
CA GLY A 391 -20.25 11.19 -10.41
C GLY A 391 -19.08 11.52 -11.35
N ALA A 392 -18.30 12.57 -11.07
CA ALA A 392 -17.19 13.00 -11.92
C ALA A 392 -15.86 12.71 -11.25
N TRP A 393 -14.95 12.05 -11.99
CA TRP A 393 -13.63 11.69 -11.51
C TRP A 393 -12.55 12.26 -12.41
N ALA A 394 -11.38 12.54 -11.84
CA ALA A 394 -10.19 12.91 -12.57
C ALA A 394 -8.98 12.15 -12.05
N VAL A 395 -8.08 11.83 -12.98
CA VAL A 395 -6.74 11.35 -12.69
C VAL A 395 -5.79 12.54 -12.73
N TYR A 396 -5.12 12.81 -11.62
CA TYR A 396 -4.12 13.85 -11.47
C TYR A 396 -2.74 13.23 -11.57
N THR A 397 -1.98 13.64 -12.58
CA THR A 397 -0.61 13.15 -12.78
C THR A 397 0.33 14.32 -13.02
N PRO A 398 1.40 14.49 -12.23
CA PRO A 398 2.49 15.37 -12.64
C PRO A 398 3.22 14.74 -13.82
N ALA A 399 3.50 15.48 -14.89
CA ALA A 399 4.19 14.92 -16.06
C ALA A 399 5.62 14.46 -15.73
N LYS A 400 6.29 15.14 -14.80
CA LYS A 400 7.63 14.85 -14.24
C LYS A 400 7.69 15.34 -12.78
N PRO A 401 8.67 14.91 -11.97
CA PRO A 401 8.93 15.52 -10.67
C PRO A 401 9.02 17.05 -10.78
N HIS A 402 8.49 17.77 -9.78
CA HIS A 402 8.39 19.23 -9.78
C HIS A 402 7.62 19.85 -10.96
N THR A 403 6.66 19.13 -11.55
CA THR A 403 5.73 19.70 -12.56
C THR A 403 4.33 19.80 -12.02
N ARG A 404 3.49 20.60 -12.70
CA ARG A 404 2.08 20.76 -12.31
C ARG A 404 1.32 19.47 -12.64
N ALA A 405 0.44 19.07 -11.73
CA ALA A 405 -0.50 18.01 -12.01
C ALA A 405 -1.51 18.45 -13.07
N VAL A 406 -1.77 17.58 -14.05
CA VAL A 406 -2.78 17.84 -15.07
C VAL A 406 -3.94 16.87 -14.82
N PRO A 407 -5.18 17.36 -14.62
CA PRO A 407 -6.33 16.49 -14.52
C PRO A 407 -6.68 15.89 -15.89
N VAL A 408 -6.91 14.58 -15.90
CA VAL A 408 -7.54 13.82 -16.99
C VAL A 408 -8.91 13.39 -16.48
N THR A 409 -9.96 14.06 -16.96
CA THR A 409 -11.35 13.70 -16.63
C THR A 409 -11.65 12.30 -17.14
N LEU A 410 -12.25 11.48 -16.27
CA LEU A 410 -12.66 10.14 -16.61
C LEU A 410 -14.05 10.15 -17.26
N PRO A 411 -14.30 9.22 -18.21
CA PRO A 411 -15.57 9.09 -18.91
C PRO A 411 -16.72 8.64 -18.01
#